data_AF-A0A3C0KXR7-F1
#
_entry.id   AF-A0A3C0KXR7-F1
#
_cell.length_a   1.000
_cell.length_b   1.000
_cell.length_c   1.000
_cell.angle_alpha   90.00
_cell.angle_beta   90.00
_cell.angle_gamma   90.00
#
_symmetry.space_group_name_H-M   'P 1'
#
loop_
_entity.id
_entity.type
_entity.pdbx_description
1 polymer ?
#
loop_
_entity_poly.entity_id
_entity_poly.type
_entity_poly.pdbx_seq_one_letter_code
_entity_poly.pdbx_strand_id
1 'polypeptide(L)'
;MPVVLMTAFAQVSQAVDAIQNGAADYLVKPFEGDVLIGLMDRLTRRCQSEGGVIAEDARTQALVDMAHRVALSDATVMISGESGSGKEVFAKLIHDHSPRAQGPFVAINCAAIPENMLEAVLFGYEKGAYTGAVNASAG
;
A
#
# COMPACT_ATOMS: atom_id res chain seq x y z
N MET A 1 14.28 6.49 -3.69
CA MET A 1 13.97 7.93 -3.81
C MET A 1 13.45 8.19 -5.22
N PRO A 2 12.22 8.70 -5.40
CA PRO A 2 11.63 8.91 -6.72
C PRO A 2 12.36 10.02 -7.48
N VAL A 3 12.73 9.77 -8.74
CA VAL A 3 13.40 10.73 -9.62
C VAL A 3 12.48 11.08 -10.78
N VAL A 4 12.28 12.36 -11.04
CA VAL A 4 11.47 12.86 -12.17
C VAL A 4 12.39 13.54 -13.17
N LEU A 5 12.31 13.13 -14.43
CA LEU A 5 13.06 13.76 -15.51
C LEU A 5 12.34 15.00 -16.03
N MET A 6 13.03 16.11 -16.27
CA MET A 6 12.44 17.27 -16.96
C MET A 6 13.04 17.42 -18.37
N THR A 7 12.20 17.42 -19.40
CA THR A 7 12.62 17.46 -20.81
C THR A 7 12.01 18.65 -21.55
N ALA A 8 12.72 19.23 -22.52
CA ALA A 8 12.17 20.21 -23.46
C ALA A 8 11.57 19.52 -24.70
N PHE A 9 10.82 20.26 -25.51
CA PHE A 9 10.26 19.76 -26.78
C PHE A 9 11.35 19.11 -27.65
N ALA A 10 11.06 17.90 -28.16
CA ALA A 10 11.86 17.07 -29.08
C ALA A 10 12.68 15.88 -28.51
N GLN A 11 12.59 15.55 -27.21
CA GLN A 11 13.29 14.38 -26.63
C GLN A 11 12.39 13.38 -25.90
N VAL A 12 11.19 13.12 -26.44
CA VAL A 12 10.25 12.13 -25.87
C VAL A 12 10.89 10.73 -25.79
N SER A 13 11.76 10.36 -26.73
CA SER A 13 12.50 9.10 -26.69
C SER A 13 13.41 8.97 -25.47
N GLN A 14 14.12 10.03 -25.09
CA GLN A 14 14.99 10.02 -23.90
C GLN A 14 14.21 9.97 -22.59
N ALA A 15 13.00 10.54 -22.58
CA ALA A 15 12.09 10.41 -21.43
C ALA A 15 11.63 8.96 -21.27
N VAL A 16 11.30 8.27 -22.36
CA VAL A 16 10.93 6.85 -22.33
C VAL A 16 12.10 5.98 -21.84
N ASP A 17 13.31 6.24 -22.33
CA ASP A 17 14.51 5.54 -21.88
C ASP A 17 14.76 5.76 -20.38
N ALA A 18 14.54 6.99 -19.87
CA ALA A 18 14.68 7.29 -18.45
C ALA A 18 13.67 6.51 -17.58
N ILE A 19 12.41 6.37 -18.03
CA ILE A 19 11.41 5.56 -17.32
C ILE A 19 11.83 4.08 -17.29
N GLN A 20 12.33 3.54 -18.41
CA GLN A 20 12.84 2.17 -18.46
C GLN A 20 14.04 1.94 -17.52
N ASN A 21 14.86 2.98 -17.31
CA ASN A 21 15.99 2.97 -16.39
C ASN A 21 15.61 3.32 -14.93
N GLY A 22 14.32 3.43 -14.61
CA GLY A 22 13.83 3.58 -13.23
C GLY A 22 13.46 5.00 -12.80
N ALA A 23 13.36 5.96 -13.71
CA ALA A 23 12.72 7.24 -13.41
C ALA A 23 11.24 7.02 -13.07
N ALA A 24 10.76 7.73 -12.05
CA ALA A 24 9.40 7.58 -11.55
C ALA A 24 8.36 8.22 -12.48
N ASP A 25 8.74 9.33 -13.13
CA ASP A 25 7.93 10.01 -14.15
C ASP A 25 8.79 11.02 -14.94
N TYR A 26 8.20 11.70 -15.93
CA TYR A 26 8.82 12.82 -16.63
C TYR A 26 7.89 14.03 -16.75
N LEU A 27 8.46 15.22 -16.89
CA LEU A 27 7.75 16.49 -17.01
C LEU A 27 8.27 17.30 -18.20
N VAL A 28 7.39 17.63 -19.13
CA VAL A 28 7.75 18.37 -20.35
C VAL A 28 7.66 19.87 -20.09
N LYS A 29 8.72 20.62 -20.44
CA LYS A 29 8.74 22.08 -20.40
C LYS A 29 8.22 22.68 -21.71
N PRO A 30 7.44 23.79 -21.67
CA PRO A 30 6.92 24.44 -20.46
C PRO A 30 5.72 23.68 -19.86
N PHE A 31 5.60 23.70 -18.53
CA PHE A 31 4.48 23.11 -17.79
C PHE A 31 3.83 24.15 -16.87
N GLU A 32 2.56 23.94 -16.55
CA GLU A 32 1.86 24.75 -15.55
C GLU A 32 2.15 24.25 -14.13
N GLY A 33 2.08 25.15 -13.14
CA GLY A 33 2.37 24.83 -11.74
C GLY A 33 1.50 23.68 -11.20
N ASP A 34 0.23 23.63 -11.59
CA ASP A 34 -0.71 22.60 -11.15
C ASP A 34 -0.33 21.19 -11.62
N VAL A 35 0.31 21.08 -12.79
CA VAL A 35 0.82 19.80 -13.32
C VAL A 35 1.96 19.28 -12.45
N LEU A 36 2.88 20.16 -12.04
CA LEU A 36 3.97 19.80 -11.14
C LEU A 36 3.43 19.41 -9.75
N ILE A 37 2.49 20.17 -9.21
CA ILE A 37 1.87 19.88 -7.91
C ILE A 37 1.17 18.52 -7.94
N GLY A 38 0.37 18.24 -8.97
CA GLY A 38 -0.30 16.95 -9.13
C GLY A 38 0.66 15.77 -9.24
N LEU A 39 1.81 15.96 -9.91
CA LEU A 39 2.87 14.96 -10.00
C LEU A 39 3.51 14.69 -8.63
N MET A 40 3.86 15.76 -7.90
CA MET A 40 4.43 15.66 -6.55
C MET A 40 3.47 14.98 -5.58
N ASP A 41 2.19 15.32 -5.62
CA ASP A 41 1.15 14.69 -4.80
C ASP A 41 1.08 13.18 -5.03
N ARG A 42 1.12 12.76 -6.30
CA ARG A 42 1.08 11.35 -6.67
C ARG A 42 2.33 10.60 -6.18
N LEU A 43 3.51 11.18 -6.37
CA LEU A 43 4.77 10.56 -5.94
C LEU A 43 4.90 10.52 -4.41
N THR A 44 4.46 11.58 -3.74
CA THR A 44 4.47 11.66 -2.28
C THR A 44 3.53 10.64 -1.68
N ARG A 45 2.32 10.43 -2.23
CA ARG A 45 1.42 9.35 -1.78
C ARG A 45 2.02 7.95 -1.95
N ARG A 46 2.78 7.71 -3.03
CA ARG A 46 3.51 6.45 -3.25
C ARG A 46 4.67 6.26 -2.27
N CYS A 47 5.25 7.34 -1.73
CA CYS A 47 6.27 7.28 -0.67
C CYS A 47 5.66 7.25 0.73
N GLN A 48 4.51 7.88 0.95
CA GLN A 48 3.81 7.95 2.23
C GLN A 48 3.11 6.64 2.63
N SER A 49 3.05 5.64 1.74
CA SER A 49 2.72 4.28 2.16
C SER A 49 3.75 3.70 3.14
N GLU A 50 4.88 4.37 3.35
CA GLU A 50 5.88 4.09 4.41
C GLU A 50 5.71 5.01 5.64
N GLY A 51 4.48 5.44 5.96
CA GLY A 51 4.18 6.13 7.21
C GLY A 51 4.35 5.20 8.41
N GLY A 52 5.55 5.18 8.99
CA GLY A 52 5.87 4.40 10.18
C GLY A 52 5.03 4.81 11.41
N VAL A 53 4.92 3.91 12.38
CA VAL A 53 4.21 4.18 13.65
C VAL A 53 4.90 5.33 14.40
N ILE A 54 4.16 6.40 14.69
CA ILE A 54 4.62 7.48 15.56
C ILE A 54 4.20 7.14 17.00
N ALA A 55 5.18 6.91 17.88
CA ALA A 55 4.96 6.48 19.26
C ALA A 55 5.81 7.30 20.25
N GLU A 56 5.23 8.36 20.82
CA GLU A 56 5.90 9.22 21.81
C GLU A 56 5.54 8.87 23.26
N ASP A 57 4.30 8.44 23.52
CA ASP A 57 3.87 8.02 24.85
C ASP A 57 4.43 6.63 25.22
N ALA A 58 4.76 6.44 26.50
CA ALA A 58 5.36 5.21 27.02
C ALA A 58 4.48 3.96 26.78
N ARG A 59 3.15 4.09 26.77
CA ARG A 59 2.25 2.95 26.49
C ARG A 59 2.32 2.55 25.03
N THR A 60 2.35 3.52 24.12
CA THR A 60 2.45 3.26 22.69
C THR A 60 3.82 2.68 22.34
N GLN A 61 4.89 3.15 22.99
CA GLN A 61 6.22 2.55 22.86
C GLN A 61 6.24 1.09 23.32
N ALA A 62 5.63 0.78 24.45
CA ALA A 62 5.52 -0.61 24.92
C ALA A 62 4.72 -1.51 23.93
N LEU A 63 3.72 -0.96 23.25
CA LEU A 63 3.00 -1.65 22.18
C LEU A 63 3.88 -1.88 20.94
N VAL A 64 4.70 -0.90 20.56
CA VAL A 64 5.68 -1.05 19.47
C VAL A 64 6.69 -2.15 19.81
N ASP A 65 7.21 -2.18 21.03
CA ASP A 65 8.12 -3.24 21.49
C ASP A 65 7.44 -4.62 21.50
N MET A 66 6.15 -4.67 21.82
CA MET A 66 5.37 -5.90 21.72
C MET A 66 5.19 -6.32 20.25
N ALA A 67 4.87 -5.38 19.36
CA ALA A 67 4.72 -5.60 17.93
C ALA A 67 5.99 -6.19 17.30
N HIS A 68 7.16 -5.65 17.63
CA HIS A 68 8.45 -6.19 17.16
C HIS A 68 8.70 -7.62 17.66
N ARG A 69 8.32 -7.95 18.89
CA ARG A 69 8.47 -9.30 19.44
C ARG A 69 7.56 -10.30 18.75
N VAL A 70 6.29 -9.95 18.51
CA VAL A 70 5.34 -10.85 17.84
C VAL A 70 5.62 -10.97 16.34
N ALA A 71 6.24 -9.96 15.70
CA ALA A 71 6.61 -10.01 14.29
C ALA A 71 7.57 -11.16 13.94
N LEU A 72 8.39 -11.61 14.90
CA LEU A 72 9.31 -12.73 14.72
C LEU A 72 8.65 -14.10 14.92
N SER A 73 7.37 -14.15 15.28
CA SER A 73 6.60 -15.38 15.52
C SER A 73 5.66 -15.67 14.36
N ASP A 74 5.34 -16.95 14.16
CA ASP A 74 4.29 -17.40 13.22
C ASP A 74 2.88 -17.42 13.87
N ALA A 75 2.74 -16.93 15.10
CA ALA A 75 1.46 -16.87 15.79
C ALA A 75 0.52 -15.82 15.19
N THR A 76 -0.78 -16.15 15.11
CA THR A 76 -1.81 -15.20 14.71
C THR A 76 -1.97 -14.09 15.76
N VAL A 77 -1.96 -12.83 15.32
CA VAL A 77 -2.08 -11.65 16.19
C VAL A 77 -3.48 -11.04 16.08
N MET A 78 -4.11 -10.77 17.23
CA MET A 78 -5.36 -10.01 17.30
C MET A 78 -5.08 -8.61 17.83
N ILE A 79 -5.40 -7.59 17.03
CA ILE A 79 -5.23 -6.17 17.40
C ILE A 79 -6.60 -5.60 17.73
N SER A 80 -6.76 -5.09 18.95
CA SER A 80 -8.02 -4.51 19.44
C SER A 80 -7.84 -3.06 19.85
N GLY A 81 -8.92 -2.30 19.75
CA GLY A 81 -8.94 -0.86 20.03
C GLY A 81 -10.09 -0.17 19.33
N GLU A 82 -10.38 1.06 19.75
CA GLU A 82 -11.43 1.89 19.17
C GLU A 82 -11.17 2.20 17.68
N SER A 83 -12.21 2.63 16.96
CA SER A 83 -12.05 3.06 15.57
C SER A 83 -11.06 4.24 15.50
N GLY A 84 -10.11 4.19 14.56
CA GLY A 84 -9.08 5.23 14.43
C GLY A 84 -7.86 5.10 15.37
N SER A 85 -7.77 4.08 16.23
CA SER A 85 -6.64 3.90 17.16
C SER A 85 -5.34 3.39 16.53
N GLY A 86 -5.21 3.39 15.19
CA GLY A 86 -4.00 2.94 14.48
C GLY A 86 -3.83 1.42 14.33
N LYS A 87 -4.90 0.62 14.45
CA LYS A 87 -4.82 -0.86 14.34
C LYS A 87 -4.16 -1.35 13.05
N GLU A 88 -4.51 -0.74 11.92
CA GLU A 88 -3.94 -1.10 10.61
C GLU A 88 -2.45 -0.73 10.53
N VAL A 89 -2.05 0.39 11.13
CA VAL A 89 -0.65 0.81 11.20
C VAL A 89 0.18 -0.20 12.00
N PHE A 90 -0.36 -0.71 13.11
CA PHE A 90 0.27 -1.77 13.88
C PHE A 90 0.34 -3.11 13.13
N ALA A 91 -0.71 -3.49 12.39
CA ALA A 91 -0.69 -4.69 11.55
C ALA A 91 0.41 -4.60 10.49
N LYS A 92 0.54 -3.43 9.86
CA LYS A 92 1.57 -3.15 8.87
C LYS A 92 2.97 -3.17 9.49
N LEU A 93 3.15 -2.56 10.67
CA LEU A 93 4.40 -2.59 11.44
C LEU A 93 4.86 -4.02 11.72
N ILE A 94 3.94 -4.90 12.14
CA ILE A 94 4.23 -6.31 12.41
C ILE A 94 4.68 -7.01 11.13
N HIS A 95 3.97 -6.83 10.02
CA HIS A 95 4.34 -7.41 8.72
C HIS A 95 5.74 -6.97 8.27
N ASP A 96 6.01 -5.66 8.33
CA ASP A 96 7.26 -5.06 7.86
C ASP A 96 8.49 -5.49 8.68
N HIS A 97 8.27 -5.93 9.93
CA HIS A 97 9.34 -6.45 10.81
C HIS A 97 9.34 -7.98 10.93
N SER A 98 8.50 -8.68 10.16
CA SER A 98 8.45 -10.14 10.15
C SER A 98 9.40 -10.74 9.11
N PRO A 99 9.70 -12.06 9.19
CA PRO A 99 10.40 -12.77 8.10
C PRO A 99 9.67 -12.70 6.74
N ARG A 100 8.38 -12.30 6.75
CA ARG A 100 7.50 -12.20 5.57
C ARG A 100 7.40 -10.78 5.01
N ALA A 101 8.20 -9.83 5.50
CA ALA A 101 8.14 -8.41 5.10
C ALA A 101 8.24 -8.18 3.57
N GLN A 102 8.98 -9.05 2.86
CA GLN A 102 9.11 -8.98 1.40
C GLN A 102 7.90 -9.55 0.63
N GLY A 103 7.00 -10.24 1.33
CA GLY A 103 5.75 -10.75 0.77
C GLY A 103 4.65 -9.69 0.73
N PRO A 104 3.56 -9.94 0.00
CA PRO A 104 2.43 -9.02 -0.07
C PRO A 104 1.76 -8.88 1.31
N PHE A 105 1.46 -7.65 1.70
CA PHE A 105 0.58 -7.34 2.82
C PHE A 105 -0.83 -7.10 2.27
N VAL A 106 -1.77 -7.99 2.59
CA VAL A 106 -3.15 -7.90 2.11
C VAL A 106 -4.07 -7.53 3.27
N ALA A 107 -4.56 -6.29 3.26
CA ALA A 107 -5.53 -5.80 4.23
C ALA A 107 -6.95 -5.99 3.69
N ILE A 108 -7.81 -6.67 4.46
CA ILE A 108 -9.20 -6.94 4.10
C ILE A 108 -10.11 -6.35 5.16
N ASN A 109 -10.90 -5.35 4.78
CA ASN A 109 -11.91 -4.76 5.64
C ASN A 109 -13.25 -5.50 5.48
N CYS A 110 -13.50 -6.48 6.35
CA CYS A 110 -14.71 -7.28 6.31
C CYS A 110 -16.01 -6.45 6.45
N ALA A 111 -15.97 -5.29 7.11
CA ALA A 111 -17.16 -4.45 7.28
C ALA A 111 -17.58 -3.74 5.98
N ALA A 112 -16.66 -3.60 5.02
CA ALA A 112 -16.94 -2.99 3.72
C ALA A 112 -17.38 -4.00 2.65
N ILE A 113 -17.30 -5.30 2.96
CA ILE A 113 -17.62 -6.39 2.02
C ILE A 113 -18.96 -7.00 2.42
N PRO A 114 -19.96 -7.04 1.51
CA PRO A 114 -21.19 -7.79 1.73
C PRO A 114 -20.90 -9.25 2.09
N GLU A 115 -21.57 -9.81 3.10
CA GLU A 115 -21.32 -11.17 3.60
C GLU A 115 -21.36 -12.23 2.49
N ASN A 116 -22.31 -12.09 1.57
CA ASN A 116 -22.49 -13.00 0.44
C ASN A 116 -21.35 -12.96 -0.60
N MET A 117 -20.46 -11.96 -0.53
CA MET A 117 -19.28 -11.85 -1.40
C MET A 117 -17.96 -12.06 -0.66
N LEU A 118 -17.98 -12.19 0.68
CA LEU A 118 -16.76 -12.27 1.48
C LEU A 118 -15.98 -13.57 1.21
N GLU A 119 -16.67 -14.70 1.11
CA GLU A 119 -16.04 -15.97 0.73
C GLU A 119 -15.46 -15.92 -0.69
N ALA A 120 -16.18 -15.32 -1.62
CA ALA A 120 -15.74 -15.17 -3.01
C ALA A 120 -14.49 -14.28 -3.14
N VAL A 121 -14.36 -13.25 -2.28
CA VAL A 121 -13.18 -12.38 -2.25
C VAL A 121 -11.99 -13.07 -1.57
N LEU A 122 -12.21 -13.88 -0.53
CA LEU A 122 -11.14 -14.54 0.22
C LEU A 122 -10.58 -15.78 -0.45
N PHE A 123 -11.43 -16.56 -1.12
CA PHE A 123 -11.07 -17.88 -1.66
C PHE A 123 -11.15 -17.96 -3.19
N GLY A 124 -11.59 -16.88 -3.84
CA GLY A 124 -11.92 -16.89 -5.26
C GLY A 124 -13.30 -17.50 -5.52
N TYR A 125 -13.74 -17.42 -6.77
CA TYR A 125 -15.03 -17.97 -7.19
C TYR A 125 -15.00 -18.41 -8.64
N GLU A 126 -15.72 -19.50 -8.92
CA GLU A 126 -15.97 -19.95 -10.29
C GLU A 126 -17.18 -19.24 -10.90
N LYS A 127 -17.24 -19.28 -12.24
CA LYS A 127 -18.35 -18.71 -13.01
C LYS A 127 -19.67 -19.34 -12.55
N GLY A 128 -20.58 -18.51 -12.05
CA GLY A 128 -21.91 -18.94 -11.57
C GLY A 128 -22.05 -19.13 -10.06
N ALA A 129 -21.03 -18.81 -9.24
CA ALA A 129 -21.12 -18.91 -7.79
C ALA A 129 -22.17 -17.96 -7.15
N TYR A 130 -22.46 -16.81 -7.77
CA TYR A 130 -23.56 -15.91 -7.39
C TYR A 130 -24.14 -15.18 -8.61
N THR A 131 -25.32 -14.57 -8.46
CA THR A 131 -25.97 -13.80 -9.53
C THR A 131 -25.14 -12.56 -9.87
N GLY A 132 -24.35 -12.65 -10.96
CA GLY A 132 -23.41 -11.61 -11.40
C GLY A 132 -21.97 -12.10 -11.60
N ALA A 133 -21.65 -13.36 -11.29
CA ALA A 133 -20.33 -13.95 -11.52
C ALA A 133 -20.08 -14.24 -13.02
N VAL A 134 -19.72 -13.22 -13.79
CA VAL A 134 -19.53 -13.32 -15.26
C VAL A 134 -18.20 -13.99 -15.63
N ASN A 135 -17.16 -13.83 -14.79
CA ASN A 135 -15.82 -14.39 -14.95
C ASN A 135 -15.38 -15.11 -13.67
N ALA A 136 -14.50 -16.12 -13.80
CA ALA A 136 -13.85 -16.77 -12.66
C ALA A 136 -12.66 -15.93 -12.17
N SER A 137 -12.49 -15.85 -10.85
CA SER A 137 -11.32 -15.24 -10.21
C SER A 137 -10.66 -16.27 -9.30
N ALA A 138 -9.39 -16.57 -9.56
CA ALA A 138 -8.57 -17.32 -8.63
C ALA A 138 -8.20 -16.41 -7.44
N GLY A 139 -8.24 -16.97 -6.23
CA GLY A 139 -7.78 -16.31 -5.00
C GLY A 139 -6.26 -16.27 -4.89
#